data_AF-A0A7C7EIQ5-F1
#
_entry.id   AF-A0A7C7EIQ5-F1
#
_cell.length_a   1.000
_cell.length_b   1.000
_cell.length_c   1.000
_cell.angle_alpha   90.00
_cell.angle_beta   90.00
_cell.angle_gamma   90.00
#
_symmetry.space_group_name_H-M   'P 1'
#
loop_
_entity.id
_entity.type
_entity.pdbx_description
1 polymer ?
#
loop_
_entity_poly.entity_id
_entity_poly.type
_entity_poly.pdbx_seq_one_letter_code
_entity_poly.pdbx_strand_id
1 'polypeptide(L)'
;LLFGGHALEFFTALITGIIVSMVSRRFENLQSYQFFSSIFSGLIIAYIAIFVTFVSKAGNYHSIIVGCTMPLLPGLAMTNAIRDTIRGDLLSGIARATEALLVASSLAAGTGVIIYTAYSLGLF
;
A
#
# COMPACT_ATOMS: atom_id res chain seq x y z
N LEU A 1 -16.40 0.39 -7.63
CA LEU A 1 -17.06 -0.60 -8.53
C LEU A 1 -16.61 -2.03 -8.26
N LEU A 2 -15.31 -2.37 -8.24
CA LEU A 2 -14.84 -3.76 -8.08
C LEU A 2 -14.96 -4.33 -6.63
N PHE A 3 -14.87 -3.47 -5.60
CA PHE A 3 -15.01 -3.85 -4.18
C PHE A 3 -16.25 -3.21 -3.52
N GLY A 4 -17.36 -3.10 -4.23
CA GLY A 4 -18.60 -2.51 -3.69
C GLY A 4 -18.61 -0.99 -3.53
N GLY A 5 -17.58 -0.28 -3.99
CA GLY A 5 -17.51 1.19 -3.91
C GLY A 5 -18.35 1.92 -4.96
N HIS A 6 -18.97 3.02 -4.58
CA HIS A 6 -19.69 3.98 -5.41
C HIS A 6 -18.73 4.95 -6.13
N ALA A 7 -19.27 5.98 -6.79
CA ALA A 7 -18.47 6.99 -7.50
C ALA A 7 -17.50 7.74 -6.57
N LEU A 8 -17.88 7.93 -5.30
CA LEU A 8 -17.05 8.62 -4.30
C LEU A 8 -15.75 7.83 -4.04
N GLU A 9 -15.84 6.53 -3.80
CA GLU A 9 -14.67 5.66 -3.60
C GLU A 9 -13.78 5.63 -4.85
N PHE A 10 -14.36 5.73 -6.04
CA PHE A 10 -13.59 5.79 -7.28
C PHE A 10 -12.78 7.09 -7.40
N PHE A 11 -13.40 8.25 -7.23
CA PHE A 11 -12.69 9.53 -7.32
C PHE A 11 -11.65 9.70 -6.20
N THR A 12 -11.96 9.24 -4.99
CA THR A 12 -11.01 9.27 -3.88
C THR A 12 -9.82 8.35 -4.11
N ALA A 13 -10.04 7.12 -4.57
CA ALA A 13 -8.96 6.20 -4.92
C ALA A 13 -8.09 6.75 -6.06
N LEU A 14 -8.70 7.40 -7.06
CA LEU A 14 -7.99 8.03 -8.17
C LEU A 14 -7.07 9.16 -7.68
N ILE A 15 -7.59 10.08 -6.88
CA ILE A 15 -6.81 11.20 -6.32
C ILE A 15 -5.70 10.66 -5.41
N THR A 16 -6.02 9.69 -4.55
CA THR A 16 -5.07 9.06 -3.65
C THR A 16 -3.95 8.37 -4.42
N GLY A 17 -4.26 7.64 -5.48
CA GLY A 17 -3.27 6.98 -6.34
C GLY A 17 -2.31 7.97 -7.01
N ILE A 18 -2.80 9.12 -7.46
CA ILE A 18 -1.96 10.19 -8.02
C ILE A 18 -1.00 10.74 -6.95
N ILE A 19 -1.52 11.03 -5.75
CA ILE A 19 -0.72 11.54 -4.63
C ILE A 19 0.37 10.53 -4.25
N VAL A 20 0.00 9.27 -4.08
CA VAL A 20 0.92 8.18 -3.75
C VAL A 20 2.00 8.00 -4.82
N SER A 21 1.63 8.07 -6.10
CA SER A 21 2.60 7.99 -7.20
C SER A 21 3.58 9.16 -7.18
N MET A 22 3.09 10.38 -6.90
CA MET A 22 3.93 11.57 -6.79
C MET A 22 4.89 11.49 -5.60
N VAL A 23 4.41 11.00 -4.46
CA VAL A 23 5.22 10.77 -3.26
C VAL A 23 6.26 9.68 -3.54
N SER A 24 5.86 8.55 -4.13
CA SER A 24 6.77 7.44 -4.46
C SER A 24 7.94 7.91 -5.34
N ARG A 25 7.68 8.77 -6.32
CA ARG A 25 8.73 9.37 -7.17
C ARG A 25 9.72 10.24 -6.41
N ARG A 26 9.32 10.89 -5.30
CA ARG A 26 10.26 11.66 -4.47
C ARG A 26 11.25 10.75 -3.74
N PHE A 27 10.89 9.49 -3.50
CA PHE A 27 11.74 8.52 -2.84
C PHE A 27 12.66 7.74 -3.79
N GLU A 28 12.52 7.88 -5.11
CA GLU A 28 13.36 7.17 -6.11
C GLU A 28 14.86 7.43 -5.96
N ASN A 29 15.26 8.57 -5.39
CA ASN A 29 16.67 8.91 -5.17
C ASN A 29 17.28 8.27 -3.91
N LEU A 30 16.52 7.52 -3.11
CA LEU A 30 17.02 6.84 -1.92
C LEU A 30 17.42 5.38 -2.23
N GLN A 31 18.51 4.91 -1.62
CA GLN A 31 19.01 3.54 -1.80
C GLN A 31 18.03 2.43 -1.35
N SER A 32 17.05 2.74 -0.47
CA SER A 32 15.97 1.83 -0.06
C SER A 32 14.59 2.35 -0.48
N TYR A 33 14.44 2.73 -1.75
CA TYR A 33 13.23 3.41 -2.23
C TYR A 33 11.94 2.64 -1.95
N GLN A 34 11.89 1.31 -2.16
CA GLN A 34 10.63 0.54 -2.03
C GLN A 34 10.14 0.45 -0.59
N PHE A 35 11.04 0.30 0.39
CA PHE A 35 10.67 0.18 1.80
C PHE A 35 10.06 1.48 2.32
N PHE A 36 10.79 2.60 2.20
CA PHE A 36 10.30 3.89 2.68
C PHE A 36 9.08 4.35 1.90
N SER A 37 9.10 4.20 0.56
CA SER A 37 7.96 4.55 -0.28
C SER A 37 6.71 3.78 0.15
N SER A 38 6.83 2.48 0.46
CA SER A 38 5.70 1.65 0.88
C SER A 38 5.11 2.06 2.23
N ILE A 39 5.95 2.41 3.22
CA ILE A 39 5.48 2.95 4.50
C ILE A 39 4.65 4.22 4.27
N PHE A 40 5.22 5.20 3.57
CA PHE A 40 4.55 6.48 3.33
C PHE A 40 3.30 6.32 2.47
N SER A 41 3.35 5.45 1.46
CA SER A 41 2.19 5.12 0.64
C SER A 41 1.06 4.54 1.49
N GLY A 42 1.37 3.57 2.37
CA GLY A 42 0.40 2.98 3.28
C GLY A 42 -0.23 4.00 4.23
N LEU A 43 0.60 4.87 4.83
CA LEU A 43 0.14 5.97 5.69
C LEU A 43 -0.82 6.90 4.94
N ILE A 44 -0.44 7.36 3.75
CA ILE A 44 -1.24 8.30 2.95
C ILE A 44 -2.56 7.66 2.50
N ILE A 45 -2.52 6.42 2.02
CA ILE A 45 -3.72 5.70 1.56
C ILE A 45 -4.72 5.56 2.70
N ALA A 46 -4.29 5.04 3.85
CA ALA A 46 -5.18 4.84 4.98
C ALA A 46 -5.70 6.17 5.54
N TYR A 47 -4.85 7.19 5.61
CA TYR A 47 -5.23 8.52 6.10
C TYR A 47 -6.31 9.15 5.22
N ILE A 48 -6.09 9.19 3.90
CA ILE A 48 -7.07 9.78 2.97
C ILE A 48 -8.36 8.96 2.95
N ALA A 49 -8.28 7.62 2.96
CA ALA A 49 -9.46 6.77 2.96
C ALA A 49 -10.35 7.00 4.19
N ILE A 50 -9.76 7.04 5.40
CA ILE A 50 -10.51 7.29 6.63
C ILE A 50 -11.01 8.74 6.68
N PHE A 51 -10.17 9.71 6.32
CA PHE A 51 -10.55 11.12 6.34
C PHE A 51 -11.76 11.40 5.44
N VAL A 52 -11.76 10.90 4.21
CA VAL A 52 -12.86 11.17 3.27
C VAL A 52 -14.13 10.43 3.67
N THR A 53 -14.03 9.17 4.09
CA THR A 53 -15.22 8.41 4.51
C THR A 53 -15.84 8.98 5.79
N PHE A 54 -15.02 9.50 6.70
CA PHE A 54 -15.49 10.22 7.88
C PHE A 54 -16.21 11.53 7.51
N VAL A 55 -15.63 12.36 6.65
CA VAL A 55 -16.23 13.65 6.22
C VAL A 55 -17.51 13.45 5.43
N SER A 56 -17.52 12.50 4.49
CA SER A 56 -18.69 12.23 3.66
C SER A 56 -19.78 11.43 4.38
N LYS A 57 -19.51 10.89 5.58
CA LYS A 57 -20.41 10.00 6.36
C LYS A 57 -20.99 8.85 5.54
N ALA A 58 -20.34 8.50 4.44
CA ALA A 58 -20.80 7.55 3.44
C ALA A 58 -19.60 6.94 2.72
N GLY A 59 -19.77 5.72 2.24
CA GLY A 59 -18.74 4.96 1.54
C GLY A 59 -17.93 4.04 2.45
N ASN A 60 -17.12 3.19 1.82
CA ASN A 60 -16.36 2.16 2.51
C ASN A 60 -14.85 2.43 2.42
N TYR A 61 -14.21 2.72 3.56
CA TYR A 61 -12.76 2.98 3.63
C TYR A 61 -11.94 1.76 3.20
N HIS A 62 -12.44 0.55 3.48
CA HIS A 62 -11.77 -0.70 3.12
C HIS A 62 -11.62 -0.85 1.61
N SER A 63 -12.66 -0.47 0.84
CA SER A 63 -12.64 -0.55 -0.63
C SER A 63 -11.59 0.39 -1.24
N ILE A 64 -11.40 1.58 -0.63
CA ILE A 64 -10.37 2.55 -1.06
C ILE A 64 -8.98 2.01 -0.71
N ILE A 65 -8.77 1.56 0.53
CA ILE A 65 -7.47 1.06 1.00
C ILE A 65 -7.02 -0.13 0.15
N VAL A 66 -7.89 -1.14 -0.03
CA VAL A 66 -7.56 -2.32 -0.85
C VAL A 66 -7.29 -1.93 -2.30
N GLY A 67 -8.13 -1.07 -2.88
CA GLY A 67 -7.97 -0.61 -4.27
C GLY A 67 -6.64 0.10 -4.53
N CYS A 68 -6.21 0.97 -3.60
CA CYS A 68 -4.95 1.70 -3.73
C CYS A 68 -3.71 0.88 -3.36
N THR A 69 -3.82 -0.11 -2.46
CA THR A 69 -2.67 -0.92 -2.02
C THR A 69 -2.33 -2.06 -2.97
N MET A 70 -3.29 -2.60 -3.73
CA MET A 70 -3.07 -3.73 -4.65
C MET A 70 -1.91 -3.53 -5.65
N PRO A 71 -1.77 -2.38 -6.34
CA PRO A 71 -0.65 -2.17 -7.27
C PRO A 71 0.72 -2.04 -6.60
N LEU A 72 0.76 -1.73 -5.31
CA LEU A 72 1.98 -1.51 -4.54
C LEU A 72 2.58 -2.80 -3.98
N LEU A 73 1.84 -3.91 -4.06
CA LEU A 73 2.31 -5.18 -3.56
C LEU A 73 3.51 -5.69 -4.38
N PRO A 74 4.56 -6.22 -3.74
CA PRO A 74 5.79 -6.66 -4.42
C PRO A 74 5.64 -8.04 -5.09
N GLY A 75 4.57 -8.22 -5.87
CA GLY A 75 4.24 -9.50 -6.52
C GLY A 75 5.27 -9.95 -7.55
N LEU A 76 5.89 -9.01 -8.28
CA LEU A 76 6.98 -9.32 -9.22
C LEU A 76 8.24 -9.79 -8.49
N ALA A 77 8.61 -9.15 -7.38
CA ALA A 77 9.75 -9.57 -6.57
C ALA A 77 9.53 -10.97 -5.99
N MET A 78 8.33 -11.26 -5.47
CA MET A 78 7.93 -12.58 -4.98
C MET A 78 8.02 -13.65 -6.09
N THR A 79 7.50 -13.34 -7.28
CA THR A 79 7.52 -14.26 -8.42
C THR A 79 8.94 -14.54 -8.89
N ASN A 80 9.79 -13.51 -8.94
CA ASN A 80 11.21 -13.65 -9.31
C ASN A 80 11.99 -14.45 -8.26
N ALA A 81 11.71 -14.24 -6.97
CA ALA A 81 12.31 -15.01 -5.89
C ALA A 81 12.03 -16.52 -6.04
N ILE A 82 10.77 -16.88 -6.33
CA ILE A 82 10.37 -18.28 -6.56
C ILE A 82 11.09 -18.83 -7.80
N ARG A 83 11.11 -18.06 -8.90
CA ARG A 83 11.77 -18.46 -10.15
C ARG A 83 13.25 -18.75 -9.96
N ASP A 84 13.97 -17.92 -9.24
CA ASP A 84 15.42 -18.08 -9.02
C ASP A 84 15.73 -19.25 -8.11
N THR A 85 14.91 -19.42 -7.07
CA THR A 85 14.99 -20.59 -6.17
C THR A 85 14.83 -21.89 -6.96
N ILE A 86 13.86 -21.95 -7.88
CA ILE A 86 13.65 -23.12 -8.77
C ILE A 86 14.82 -23.33 -9.72
N ARG A 87 15.50 -22.26 -10.16
CA ARG A 87 16.69 -22.33 -11.03
C ARG A 87 17.98 -22.69 -10.28
N GLY A 88 17.93 -22.84 -8.95
CA GLY A 88 19.09 -23.13 -8.11
C GLY A 88 19.89 -21.89 -7.69
N ASP A 89 19.44 -20.67 -8.01
CA ASP A 89 20.02 -19.42 -7.52
C ASP A 89 19.37 -19.02 -6.19
N LEU A 90 19.79 -19.71 -5.13
CA LEU A 90 19.22 -19.55 -3.78
C LEU A 90 19.54 -18.19 -3.16
N LEU A 91 20.72 -17.64 -3.43
CA LEU A 91 21.13 -16.36 -2.87
C LEU A 91 20.25 -15.23 -3.43
N SER A 92 20.04 -15.22 -4.75
CA SER A 92 19.10 -14.30 -5.39
C SER A 92 17.66 -14.53 -4.93
N GLY A 93 17.24 -15.80 -4.82
CA GLY A 93 15.93 -16.18 -4.32
C GLY A 93 15.62 -15.60 -2.93
N ILE A 94 16.51 -15.82 -1.96
CA ILE A 94 16.34 -15.32 -0.58
C ILE A 94 16.40 -13.80 -0.51
N ALA A 95 17.30 -13.16 -1.28
CA ALA A 95 17.40 -11.71 -1.31
C ALA A 95 16.10 -11.05 -1.79
N ARG A 96 15.54 -11.51 -2.92
CA ARG A 96 14.28 -10.98 -3.47
C ARG A 96 13.06 -11.34 -2.60
N ALA A 97 13.03 -12.53 -2.00
CA ALA A 97 11.96 -12.90 -1.08
C ALA A 97 11.95 -11.98 0.16
N THR A 98 13.13 -11.69 0.70
CA THR A 98 13.31 -10.79 1.84
C THR A 98 12.92 -9.35 1.48
N GLU A 99 13.34 -8.87 0.31
CA GLU A 99 12.89 -7.57 -0.23
C GLU A 99 11.36 -7.50 -0.31
N ALA A 100 10.71 -8.50 -0.91
CA ALA A 100 9.25 -8.56 -1.01
C ALA A 100 8.57 -8.56 0.37
N LEU A 101 9.09 -9.33 1.34
CA LEU A 101 8.55 -9.37 2.71
C LEU A 101 8.73 -8.03 3.43
N LEU A 102 9.89 -7.39 3.30
CA LEU A 102 10.14 -6.07 3.89
C LEU A 102 9.20 -5.02 3.30
N VAL A 103 9.02 -5.01 1.98
CA VAL A 103 8.13 -4.07 1.29
C VAL A 103 6.66 -4.30 1.71
N ALA A 104 6.19 -5.55 1.68
CA ALA A 104 4.82 -5.88 2.07
C ALA A 104 4.52 -5.57 3.55
N SER A 105 5.44 -5.93 4.46
CA SER A 105 5.29 -5.62 5.89
C SER A 105 5.34 -4.12 6.16
N SER A 106 6.17 -3.37 5.43
CA SER A 106 6.27 -1.92 5.55
C SER A 106 5.00 -1.20 5.08
N LEU A 107 4.37 -1.65 3.98
CA LEU A 107 3.08 -1.16 3.51
C LEU A 107 1.98 -1.44 4.54
N ALA A 108 1.94 -2.68 5.07
CA ALA A 108 0.98 -3.09 6.09
C ALA A 108 1.16 -2.34 7.42
N ALA A 109 2.40 -2.06 7.83
CA ALA A 109 2.69 -1.26 9.01
C ALA A 109 2.20 0.19 8.83
N GLY A 110 2.47 0.80 7.68
CA GLY A 110 2.00 2.15 7.38
C GLY A 110 0.47 2.27 7.40
N THR A 111 -0.25 1.36 6.74
CA THR A 111 -1.72 1.35 6.77
C THR A 111 -2.24 1.03 8.18
N GLY A 112 -1.64 0.05 8.86
CA GLY A 112 -2.05 -0.41 10.19
C GLY A 112 -1.95 0.65 11.26
N VAL A 113 -0.91 1.49 11.26
CA VAL A 113 -0.74 2.59 12.22
C VAL A 113 -1.92 3.56 12.15
N ILE A 114 -2.37 3.92 10.93
CA ILE A 114 -3.49 4.85 10.77
C ILE A 114 -4.80 4.20 11.17
N ILE A 115 -5.04 2.95 10.77
CA ILE A 115 -6.25 2.22 11.17
C ILE A 115 -6.33 2.10 12.69
N TYR A 116 -5.23 1.73 13.35
CA TYR A 116 -5.17 1.65 14.81
C TYR A 116 -5.42 3.00 15.48
N THR A 117 -4.83 4.09 14.94
CA THR A 117 -5.04 5.44 15.45
C THR A 117 -6.48 5.91 15.26
N ALA A 118 -7.11 5.58 14.13
CA ALA A 118 -8.51 5.89 13.91
C ALA A 118 -9.42 5.11 14.88
N TYR A 119 -9.04 3.87 15.23
CA TYR A 119 -9.78 3.06 16.19
C TYR A 119 -9.69 3.62 17.61
N SER A 120 -8.51 4.03 18.06
CA SER A 120 -8.35 4.63 19.38
C SER A 120 -9.07 5.99 19.52
N LEU A 121 -9.26 6.71 18.42
CA LEU A 121 -10.03 7.95 18.35
C LEU A 121 -11.56 7.73 18.28
N GLY A 122 -12.02 6.49 18.14
CA GLY A 122 -13.45 6.18 17.99
C GLY A 122 -14.05 6.62 16.66
N LEU A 123 -13.23 6.67 15.58
CA LEU A 123 -13.66 7.08 14.23
C LEU A 123 -14.36 5.97 13.42
N PHE A 124 -14.70 4.84 14.06
CA PHE A 124 -15.37 3.68 13.44
C PHE A 124 -16.69 3.33 14.13
#